data_AF-A0A067H6P5-F1
#
_entry.id   AF-A0A067H6P5-F1
#
_cell.length_a   1.000
_cell.length_b   1.000
_cell.length_c   1.000
_cell.angle_alpha   90.00
_cell.angle_beta   90.00
_cell.angle_gamma   90.00
#
_symmetry.space_group_name_H-M   'P 1'
#
loop_
_entity.id
_entity.type
_entity.pdbx_description
1 polymer ?
#
loop_
_entity_poly.entity_id
_entity_poly.type
_entity_poly.pdbx_seq_one_letter_code
_entity_poly.pdbx_strand_id
1 'polypeptide(L)'
;MEIEGPKCTSGYGKPPWIFKGRALYQLHLVKAQTARAFIPKEFKLVEAFGYTLGGFFLASYEDSPAGVFDELVVIAGIVWNPPTSCAWAARVLVNSDQACDHGRKHVGLPSQVARFSKRITAVQGQPKGKFNGFLSMMGLGATLCSPKNSMDVQVSEMEGPSATDICNIQIATHGELIFKFWYLLPLCVIEISHF
;
A
#
# COMPACT_ATOMS: atom_id res chain seq x y z
N MET A 1 24.13 -31.37 -5.12
CA MET A 1 23.20 -31.30 -3.97
C MET A 1 23.70 -30.14 -3.13
N GLU A 2 23.26 -28.92 -3.44
CA GLU A 2 23.58 -27.77 -2.60
C GLU A 2 22.60 -27.77 -1.43
N ILE A 3 23.16 -27.92 -0.23
CA ILE A 3 22.41 -27.83 1.02
C ILE A 3 22.31 -26.35 1.32
N GLU A 4 21.15 -25.75 1.03
CA GLU A 4 20.85 -24.40 1.50
C GLU A 4 20.70 -24.42 3.03
N GLY A 5 21.74 -23.98 3.72
CA GLY A 5 21.70 -23.71 5.15
C GLY A 5 20.79 -22.50 5.47
N PRO A 6 20.33 -22.35 6.72
CA PRO A 6 19.42 -21.27 7.09
C PRO A 6 20.19 -19.93 7.00
N LYS A 7 19.81 -19.07 6.05
CA LYS A 7 20.31 -17.68 5.99
C LYS A 7 19.71 -16.87 7.14
N CYS A 8 20.28 -17.01 8.33
CA CYS A 8 20.21 -15.98 9.36
C CYS A 8 21.30 -14.94 9.06
N THR A 9 21.04 -14.05 8.11
CA THR A 9 21.81 -12.80 7.99
C THR A 9 20.95 -11.68 8.56
N SER A 10 21.31 -11.19 9.74
CA SER A 10 20.60 -10.08 10.38
C SER A 10 20.74 -8.81 9.54
N GLY A 11 19.70 -8.46 8.77
CA GLY A 11 19.62 -7.21 8.00
C GLY A 11 19.28 -7.41 6.52
N TYR A 12 18.81 -6.32 5.89
CA TYR A 12 18.34 -6.29 4.49
C TYR A 12 19.42 -6.62 3.43
N GLY A 13 20.69 -6.78 3.82
CA GLY A 13 21.80 -6.91 2.88
C GLY A 13 22.04 -5.63 2.06
N LYS A 14 22.83 -5.73 1.00
CA LYS A 14 23.10 -4.60 0.09
C LYS A 14 21.99 -4.50 -0.97
N PRO A 15 21.63 -3.28 -1.43
CA PRO A 15 20.68 -3.10 -2.52
C PRO A 15 21.22 -3.69 -3.85
N PRO A 16 20.34 -3.98 -4.83
CA PRO A 16 18.90 -3.74 -4.85
C PRO A 16 18.10 -4.73 -4.00
N TRP A 17 17.09 -4.24 -3.29
CA TRP A 17 16.16 -5.08 -2.52
C TRP A 17 14.93 -5.41 -3.35
N ILE A 18 14.60 -6.69 -3.38
CA ILE A 18 13.48 -7.22 -4.15
C ILE A 18 12.39 -7.60 -3.17
N PHE A 19 11.19 -7.09 -3.42
CA PHE A 19 10.01 -7.43 -2.65
C PHE A 19 8.97 -8.02 -3.61
N LYS A 20 8.44 -9.18 -3.26
CA LYS A 20 7.38 -9.85 -4.00
C LYS A 20 6.14 -9.94 -3.13
N GLY A 21 4.99 -9.58 -3.69
CA GLY A 21 3.75 -9.67 -2.95
C GLY A 21 2.55 -9.17 -3.73
N ARG A 22 1.54 -8.75 -2.98
CA ARG A 22 0.31 -8.17 -3.52
C ARG A 22 0.14 -6.79 -2.91
N ALA A 23 -0.43 -5.86 -3.66
CA ALA A 23 -0.80 -4.58 -3.07
C ALA A 23 -2.16 -4.09 -3.55
N LEU A 24 -2.83 -3.34 -2.68
CA LEU A 24 -4.04 -2.60 -2.96
C LEU A 24 -3.70 -1.11 -2.98
N TYR A 25 -4.11 -0.42 -4.05
CA TYR A 25 -4.05 1.03 -4.13
C TYR A 25 -5.45 1.60 -3.99
N GLN A 26 -5.61 2.57 -3.10
CA GLN A 26 -6.83 3.36 -3.02
C GLN A 26 -6.48 4.84 -3.04
N LEU A 27 -6.66 5.44 -4.21
CA LEU A 27 -6.36 6.84 -4.44
C LEU A 27 -7.59 7.70 -4.18
N HIS A 28 -7.39 8.88 -3.59
CA HIS A 28 -8.45 9.86 -3.36
C HIS A 28 -7.95 11.27 -3.60
N LEU A 29 -8.88 12.18 -3.91
CA LEU A 29 -8.59 13.59 -3.93
C LEU A 29 -8.50 14.13 -2.50
N VAL A 30 -7.36 14.69 -2.17
CA VAL A 30 -7.08 15.32 -0.88
C VAL A 30 -7.00 16.82 -1.09
N LYS A 31 -7.62 17.61 -0.21
CA LYS A 31 -7.48 19.08 -0.26
C LYS A 31 -6.02 19.46 -0.13
N ALA A 32 -5.53 20.32 -1.02
CA ALA A 32 -4.14 20.77 -1.03
C ALA A 32 -3.72 21.33 0.33
N GLN A 33 -4.59 22.10 0.99
CA GLN A 33 -4.35 22.64 2.33
C GLN A 33 -4.08 21.55 3.37
N THR A 34 -4.81 20.43 3.32
CA THR A 34 -4.59 19.28 4.20
C THR A 34 -3.27 18.59 3.88
N ALA A 35 -2.97 18.37 2.60
CA ALA A 35 -1.70 17.77 2.17
C ALA A 35 -0.48 18.62 2.60
N ARG A 36 -0.62 19.95 2.57
CA ARG A 36 0.41 20.92 2.99
C ARG A 36 0.72 20.90 4.49
N ALA A 37 -0.11 20.31 5.32
CA ALA A 37 0.23 20.09 6.74
C ALA A 37 1.31 19.02 6.91
N PHE A 38 1.43 18.08 5.96
CA PHE A 38 2.38 16.96 6.01
C PHE A 38 3.57 17.12 5.06
N ILE A 39 3.41 17.91 4.00
CA ILE A 39 4.43 18.10 2.96
C ILE A 39 5.19 19.39 3.24
N PRO A 40 6.53 19.34 3.39
CA PRO A 40 7.37 20.51 3.57
C PRO A 40 7.19 21.54 2.44
N LYS A 41 7.31 22.83 2.78
CA LYS A 41 6.97 23.94 1.86
C LYS A 41 7.92 24.03 0.66
N GLU A 42 9.14 23.55 0.82
CA GLU A 42 10.17 23.46 -0.21
C GLU A 42 9.78 22.53 -1.37
N PHE A 43 8.91 21.54 -1.13
CA PHE A 43 8.43 20.67 -2.19
C PHE A 43 7.20 21.26 -2.88
N LYS A 44 7.25 21.34 -4.22
CA LYS A 44 6.12 21.83 -5.02
C LYS A 44 5.05 20.75 -5.10
N LEU A 45 3.87 21.00 -4.53
CA LEU A 45 2.73 20.10 -4.61
C LEU A 45 2.15 20.10 -6.04
N VAL A 46 1.84 18.91 -6.55
CA VAL A 46 1.07 18.74 -7.79
C VAL A 46 -0.41 18.82 -7.41
N GLU A 47 -1.03 19.96 -7.72
CA GLU A 47 -2.42 20.25 -7.37
C GLU A 47 -3.21 20.74 -8.58
N ALA A 48 -4.51 20.44 -8.58
CA ALA A 48 -5.50 20.96 -9.52
C ALA A 48 -6.77 21.33 -8.74
N PHE A 49 -7.31 22.53 -8.99
CA PHE A 49 -8.51 23.03 -8.31
C PHE A 49 -8.44 23.02 -6.76
N GLY A 50 -7.24 23.16 -6.19
CA GLY A 50 -7.02 23.09 -4.74
C GLY A 50 -7.04 21.68 -4.15
N TYR A 51 -6.93 20.65 -4.99
CA TYR A 51 -6.80 19.25 -4.59
C TYR A 51 -5.52 18.63 -5.15
N THR A 52 -4.98 17.64 -4.46
CA THR A 52 -3.90 16.77 -4.92
C THR A 52 -4.33 15.32 -4.84
N LEU A 53 -3.63 14.43 -5.53
CA LEU A 53 -3.86 13.00 -5.48
C LEU A 53 -3.14 12.42 -4.26
N GLY A 54 -3.91 11.96 -3.27
CA GLY A 54 -3.40 11.22 -2.12
C GLY A 54 -4.04 9.84 -2.06
N GLY A 55 -4.03 9.25 -0.88
CA GLY A 55 -4.66 7.95 -0.63
C GLY A 55 -3.80 7.07 0.24
N PHE A 56 -3.86 5.76 -0.02
CA PHE A 56 -2.97 4.82 0.63
C PHE A 56 -2.68 3.63 -0.29
N PHE A 57 -1.60 2.92 0.00
CA PHE A 57 -1.39 1.58 -0.53
C PHE A 57 -1.13 0.60 0.61
N LEU A 58 -1.76 -0.56 0.52
CA LEU A 58 -1.58 -1.69 1.43
C LEU A 58 -0.88 -2.80 0.68
N ALA A 59 0.37 -3.10 1.04
CA ALA A 59 1.15 -4.19 0.49
C ALA A 59 1.22 -5.36 1.47
N SER A 60 1.13 -6.57 0.93
CA SER A 60 1.36 -7.83 1.62
C SER A 60 2.51 -8.53 0.92
N TYR A 61 3.70 -8.49 1.53
CA TYR A 61 4.91 -9.08 1.00
C TYR A 61 5.02 -10.54 1.42
N GLU A 62 5.17 -11.41 0.42
CA GLU A 62 5.35 -12.85 0.59
C GLU A 62 6.83 -13.25 0.52
N ASP A 63 7.66 -12.41 -0.09
CA ASP A 63 9.11 -12.56 -0.12
C ASP A 63 9.78 -11.18 -0.08
N SER A 64 10.71 -10.99 0.85
CA SER A 64 11.49 -9.76 1.02
C SER A 64 12.75 -10.01 1.87
N PRO A 65 13.72 -9.08 1.90
CA PRO A 65 14.89 -9.20 2.77
C PRO A 65 14.57 -9.18 4.28
N ALA A 66 13.38 -8.73 4.68
CA ALA A 66 12.88 -8.81 6.07
C ALA A 66 11.93 -9.99 6.31
N GLY A 67 11.79 -10.89 5.33
CA GLY A 67 10.79 -11.95 5.35
C GLY A 67 9.39 -11.46 4.98
N VAL A 68 8.37 -12.19 5.42
CA VAL A 68 6.95 -11.91 5.14
C VAL A 68 6.47 -10.79 6.06
N PHE A 69 5.92 -9.72 5.49
CA PHE A 69 5.37 -8.61 6.27
C PHE A 69 4.29 -7.83 5.51
N ASP A 70 3.44 -7.12 6.24
CA ASP A 70 2.44 -6.21 5.70
C ASP A 70 2.90 -4.75 5.89
N GLU A 71 2.62 -3.92 4.89
CA GLU A 71 2.94 -2.49 4.88
C GLU A 71 1.72 -1.68 4.45
N LEU A 72 1.38 -0.64 5.19
CA LEU A 72 0.39 0.36 4.80
C LEU A 72 1.08 1.72 4.73
N VAL A 73 1.06 2.33 3.55
CA VAL A 73 1.59 3.68 3.35
C VAL A 73 0.45 4.64 3.09
N VAL A 74 0.38 5.69 3.90
CA VAL A 74 -0.55 6.80 3.73
C VAL A 74 0.14 7.88 2.89
N ILE A 75 -0.46 8.20 1.75
CA ILE A 75 0.04 9.18 0.80
C ILE A 75 -0.72 10.49 1.01
N ALA A 76 -0.01 11.54 1.46
CA ALA A 76 -0.63 12.86 1.65
C ALA A 76 -0.92 13.57 0.32
N GLY A 77 -0.07 13.38 -0.69
CA GLY A 77 -0.17 14.07 -1.97
C GLY A 77 0.98 13.70 -2.91
N ILE A 78 0.92 14.24 -4.13
CA ILE A 78 2.00 14.12 -5.11
C ILE A 78 2.84 15.40 -5.10
N VAL A 79 4.17 15.24 -5.01
CA VAL A 79 5.13 16.34 -5.09
C VAL A 79 5.91 16.28 -6.40
N TRP A 80 6.31 17.45 -6.89
CA TRP A 80 7.16 17.60 -8.06
C TRP A 80 8.62 17.34 -7.67
N ASN A 81 9.27 16.42 -8.38
CA ASN A 81 10.69 16.11 -8.24
C ASN A 81 11.30 15.99 -9.65
N PRO A 82 11.80 17.10 -10.24
CA PRO A 82 12.21 17.14 -11.63
C PRO A 82 13.15 15.96 -12.01
N PRO A 83 12.91 15.27 -13.15
CA PRO A 83 11.90 15.53 -14.18
C PRO A 83 10.52 14.87 -13.93
N THR A 84 10.33 14.18 -12.81
CA THR A 84 9.13 13.38 -12.51
C THR A 84 8.32 13.96 -11.33
N SER A 85 7.31 13.21 -10.91
CA SER A 85 6.58 13.45 -9.68
C SER A 85 6.68 12.21 -8.77
N CYS A 86 6.54 12.42 -7.47
CA CYS A 86 6.64 11.36 -6.47
C CYS A 86 5.51 11.47 -5.45
N ALA A 87 5.05 10.33 -4.94
CA ALA A 87 4.10 10.31 -3.83
C ALA A 87 4.83 10.66 -2.52
N TRP A 88 4.24 11.54 -1.71
CA TRP A 88 4.74 11.85 -0.38
C TRP A 88 4.09 10.93 0.66
N ALA A 89 4.87 10.03 1.23
CA ALA A 89 4.45 9.17 2.32
C ALA A 89 4.36 9.99 3.62
N ALA A 90 3.14 10.25 4.09
CA ALA A 90 2.91 10.92 5.37
C ALA A 90 3.14 9.98 6.55
N ARG A 91 2.84 8.69 6.35
CA ARG A 91 2.97 7.65 7.36
C ARG A 91 3.20 6.30 6.69
N VAL A 92 4.04 5.47 7.30
CA VAL A 92 4.27 4.09 6.87
C VAL A 92 4.06 3.19 8.08
N LEU A 93 3.21 2.18 7.96
CA LEU A 93 2.88 1.25 9.03
C LEU A 93 3.30 -0.14 8.61
N VAL A 94 4.07 -0.84 9.43
CA VAL A 94 4.59 -2.17 9.11
C VAL A 94 4.44 -3.12 10.30
N ASN A 95 4.22 -4.41 10.05
CA ASN A 95 4.18 -5.42 11.14
C ASN A 95 5.53 -6.09 11.42
N SER A 96 6.62 -5.58 10.85
CA SER A 96 7.98 -6.09 11.08
C SER A 96 8.87 -4.98 11.64
N ASP A 97 9.45 -5.22 12.81
CA ASP A 97 10.41 -4.31 13.45
C ASP A 97 11.63 -4.08 12.56
N GLN A 98 12.11 -5.13 11.89
CA GLN A 98 13.27 -5.06 10.99
C GLN A 98 12.97 -4.15 9.79
N ALA A 99 11.77 -4.26 9.21
CA ALA A 99 11.34 -3.40 8.11
C ALA A 99 11.17 -1.94 8.56
N CYS A 100 10.62 -1.73 9.75
CA CYS A 100 10.46 -0.41 10.34
C CYS A 100 11.81 0.28 10.57
N ASP A 101 12.74 -0.43 11.20
CA ASP A 101 14.08 0.07 11.50
C ASP A 101 14.86 0.39 10.24
N HIS A 102 14.78 -0.49 9.24
CA HIS A 102 15.44 -0.27 7.95
C HIS A 102 14.85 0.95 7.22
N GLY A 103 13.52 1.06 7.16
CA GLY A 103 12.82 2.19 6.56
C GLY A 103 13.25 3.53 7.17
N ARG A 104 13.36 3.59 8.51
CA ARG A 104 13.83 4.81 9.20
C ARG A 104 15.31 5.10 8.96
N LYS A 105 16.19 4.11 9.14
CA LYS A 105 17.65 4.32 9.17
C LYS A 105 18.26 4.50 7.78
N HIS A 106 17.79 3.75 6.79
CA HIS A 106 18.39 3.72 5.45
C HIS A 106 17.59 4.50 4.41
N VAL A 107 16.25 4.50 4.52
CA VAL A 107 15.37 5.14 3.52
C VAL A 107 14.91 6.54 3.99
N GLY A 108 14.80 6.77 5.29
CA GLY A 108 14.24 8.00 5.87
C GLY A 108 12.71 8.02 5.88
N LEU A 109 12.06 6.85 5.86
CA LEU A 109 10.59 6.75 5.89
C LEU A 109 10.03 7.04 7.28
N PRO A 110 8.83 7.65 7.38
CA PRO A 110 8.10 7.81 8.63
C PRO A 110 7.42 6.49 9.05
N SER A 111 8.22 5.42 9.17
CA SER A 111 7.74 4.07 9.49
C SER A 111 7.39 3.92 10.96
N GLN A 112 6.35 3.18 11.29
CA GLN A 112 5.93 2.81 12.64
C GLN A 112 5.44 1.36 12.66
N VAL A 113 5.57 0.71 13.80
CA VAL A 113 5.15 -0.68 13.97
C VAL A 113 3.64 -0.73 14.24
N ALA A 114 2.94 -1.56 13.47
CA ALA A 114 1.50 -1.74 13.58
C ALA A 114 1.11 -3.21 13.42
N ARG A 115 -0.02 -3.56 14.03
CA ARG A 115 -0.65 -4.87 13.91
C ARG A 115 -1.66 -4.86 12.77
N PHE A 116 -1.57 -5.85 11.90
CA PHE A 116 -2.50 -6.07 10.80
C PHE A 116 -3.34 -7.32 11.10
N SER A 117 -4.66 -7.19 11.04
CA SER A 117 -5.61 -8.27 11.26
C SER A 117 -6.47 -8.44 10.02
N LYS A 118 -6.29 -9.54 9.29
CA LYS A 118 -6.99 -9.86 8.05
C LYS A 118 -8.16 -10.81 8.33
N ARG A 119 -9.38 -10.40 8.01
CA ARG A 119 -10.61 -11.21 8.13
C ARG A 119 -11.19 -11.45 6.75
N ILE A 120 -11.28 -12.71 6.33
CA ILE A 120 -11.93 -13.07 5.07
C ILE A 120 -13.41 -13.26 5.35
N THR A 121 -14.25 -12.44 4.73
CA THR A 121 -15.70 -12.63 4.76
C THR A 121 -16.13 -13.24 3.43
N ALA A 122 -16.69 -14.44 3.45
CA ALA A 122 -17.34 -15.03 2.30
C ALA A 122 -18.62 -14.25 2.02
N VAL A 123 -18.68 -13.51 0.91
CA VAL A 123 -19.91 -12.84 0.49
C VAL A 123 -20.86 -13.92 -0.02
N GLN A 124 -21.83 -14.31 0.80
CA GLN A 124 -22.96 -15.12 0.32
C GLN A 124 -23.74 -14.28 -0.69
N GLY A 125 -23.82 -14.75 -1.93
CA GLY A 125 -24.56 -14.07 -3.00
C GLY A 125 -26.03 -13.88 -2.60
N GLN A 126 -26.45 -12.63 -2.43
CA GLN A 126 -27.86 -12.30 -2.25
C GLN A 126 -28.61 -12.46 -3.60
N PRO A 127 -29.82 -13.06 -3.63
CA PRO A 127 -30.62 -13.15 -4.85
C PRO A 127 -31.06 -11.75 -5.30
N LYS A 128 -30.88 -11.49 -6.61
CA LYS A 128 -31.15 -10.21 -7.31
C LYS A 128 -32.54 -9.66 -6.98
N GLY A 129 -32.58 -8.48 -6.34
CA GLY A 129 -33.74 -7.59 -6.38
C GLY A 129 -33.98 -7.09 -7.81
N LYS A 130 -35.23 -7.17 -8.28
CA LYS A 130 -35.68 -6.64 -9.58
C LYS A 130 -35.35 -5.15 -9.68
N PHE A 131 -34.40 -4.77 -10.54
CA PHE A 131 -34.24 -3.38 -10.96
C PHE A 131 -34.99 -3.20 -12.28
N ASN A 132 -35.94 -2.26 -12.27
CA ASN A 132 -36.82 -1.92 -13.38
C ASN A 132 -36.06 -1.46 -14.63
N GLY A 133 -36.68 -1.69 -15.79
CA GLY A 133 -36.09 -1.49 -17.10
C GLY A 133 -35.74 -0.04 -17.42
N PHE A 134 -34.48 0.16 -17.81
CA PHE A 134 -34.12 1.18 -18.81
C PHE A 134 -32.77 0.94 -19.52
N LEU A 135 -32.04 -0.15 -19.25
CA LEU A 135 -30.69 -0.37 -19.83
C LEU A 135 -30.54 -1.62 -20.71
N SER A 136 -31.62 -2.27 -21.15
CA SER A 136 -31.54 -3.52 -21.91
C SER A 136 -31.33 -3.37 -23.43
N MET A 137 -30.80 -2.23 -23.92
CA MET A 137 -30.64 -1.99 -25.37
C MET A 137 -29.20 -1.73 -25.83
N MET A 138 -28.20 -2.26 -25.13
CA MET A 138 -26.88 -2.50 -25.72
C MET A 138 -26.40 -3.89 -25.28
N GLY A 139 -26.41 -4.84 -26.22
CA GLY A 139 -26.18 -6.27 -26.00
C GLY A 139 -24.76 -6.64 -25.61
N LEU A 140 -24.39 -6.40 -24.34
CA LEU A 140 -23.17 -6.90 -23.70
C LEU A 140 -23.54 -7.77 -22.50
N GLY A 141 -24.07 -8.97 -22.79
CA GLY A 141 -24.32 -10.00 -21.79
C GLY A 141 -23.06 -10.83 -21.55
N ALA A 142 -22.34 -10.57 -20.46
CA ALA A 142 -21.38 -11.50 -19.87
C ALA A 142 -21.67 -11.65 -18.38
N THR A 143 -22.46 -12.65 -18.03
CA THR A 143 -22.54 -13.17 -16.66
C THR A 143 -21.24 -13.93 -16.35
N LEU A 144 -20.28 -13.24 -15.72
CA LEU A 144 -19.17 -13.88 -15.01
C LEU A 144 -19.48 -13.82 -13.51
N CYS A 145 -20.13 -14.87 -13.00
CA CYS A 145 -20.25 -15.09 -11.56
C CYS A 145 -18.94 -15.71 -11.06
N SER A 146 -18.00 -14.85 -10.63
CA SER A 146 -16.88 -15.27 -9.78
C SER A 146 -17.28 -15.04 -8.31
N PRO A 147 -17.06 -16.01 -7.40
CA PRO A 147 -17.28 -15.77 -5.97
C PRO A 147 -16.33 -14.68 -5.49
N LYS A 148 -16.88 -13.48 -5.21
CA LYS A 148 -16.13 -12.36 -4.64
C LYS A 148 -15.94 -12.61 -3.14
N ASN A 149 -14.80 -13.17 -2.77
CA ASN A 149 -14.34 -13.11 -1.39
C ASN A 149 -13.95 -11.65 -1.10
N SER A 150 -14.55 -11.05 -0.07
CA SER A 150 -14.15 -9.73 0.44
C SER A 150 -13.21 -9.94 1.63
N MET A 151 -12.05 -9.30 1.60
CA MET A 151 -11.10 -9.36 2.72
C MET A 151 -11.11 -8.02 3.46
N ASP A 152 -11.35 -8.06 4.76
CA ASP A 152 -11.29 -6.90 5.65
C ASP A 152 -9.93 -6.88 6.36
N VAL A 153 -9.25 -5.74 6.38
CA VAL A 153 -7.95 -5.55 7.03
C VAL A 153 -8.06 -4.44 8.06
N GLN A 154 -7.91 -4.80 9.33
CA GLN A 154 -7.82 -3.86 10.45
C GLN A 154 -6.36 -3.59 10.77
N VAL A 155 -6.00 -2.31 10.88
CA VAL A 155 -4.65 -1.87 11.23
C VAL A 155 -4.69 -1.11 12.55
N SER A 156 -3.91 -1.55 13.54
CA SER A 156 -3.82 -0.95 14.86
C SER A 156 -2.36 -0.61 15.18
N GLU A 157 -2.09 0.62 15.59
CA GLU A 157 -0.73 1.05 15.95
C GLU A 157 -0.35 0.58 17.34
N MET A 158 0.93 0.26 17.51
CA MET A 158 1.49 -0.10 18.81
C MET A 158 2.40 1.03 19.31
N GLU A 159 1.80 2.01 20.01
CA GLU A 159 2.55 2.96 20.84
C GLU A 159 2.37 2.59 22.32
N GLY A 160 3.34 1.86 22.89
CA GLY A 160 3.31 1.46 24.30
C GLY A 160 2.14 0.53 24.67
N PRO A 161 1.70 0.48 25.94
CA PRO A 161 0.70 -0.48 26.41
C PRO A 161 -0.73 -0.24 25.87
N SER A 162 -0.96 0.79 25.03
CA SER A 162 -2.25 1.09 24.42
C SER A 162 -2.19 0.92 22.90
N ALA A 163 -2.88 -0.10 22.38
CA ALA A 163 -3.10 -0.23 20.94
C ALA A 163 -4.25 0.70 20.51
N THR A 164 -4.02 1.55 19.50
CA THR A 164 -5.06 2.42 18.92
C THR A 164 -5.42 1.91 17.54
N ASP A 165 -6.71 1.63 17.30
CA ASP A 165 -7.22 1.26 15.98
C ASP A 165 -7.15 2.46 15.03
N ILE A 166 -6.38 2.35 13.94
CA ILE A 166 -6.21 3.45 12.98
C ILE A 166 -7.30 3.40 11.91
N CYS A 167 -7.47 2.24 11.28
CA CYS A 167 -8.36 2.13 10.13
C CYS A 167 -8.78 0.68 9.85
N ASN A 168 -9.96 0.55 9.22
CA ASN A 168 -10.48 -0.68 8.64
C ASN A 168 -10.54 -0.49 7.11
N ILE A 169 -9.94 -1.42 6.37
CA ILE A 169 -9.82 -1.38 4.91
C ILE A 169 -10.54 -2.60 4.33
N GLN A 170 -11.56 -2.38 3.52
CA GLN A 170 -12.23 -3.43 2.76
C GLN A 170 -11.58 -3.62 1.39
N ILE A 171 -11.12 -4.83 1.10
CA ILE A 171 -10.47 -5.22 -0.14
C ILE A 171 -11.46 -5.99 -1.02
N ALA A 172 -11.65 -5.51 -2.24
CA ALA A 172 -12.38 -6.22 -3.30
C ALA A 172 -11.45 -6.45 -4.51
N THR A 173 -10.98 -7.70 -4.68
CA THR A 173 -10.24 -8.21 -5.86
C THR A 173 -8.75 -7.78 -5.95
N HIS A 174 -7.90 -8.70 -6.42
CA HIS A 174 -6.44 -8.74 -6.20
C HIS A 174 -5.61 -8.60 -7.49
N GLY A 175 -4.40 -8.04 -7.39
CA GLY A 175 -3.32 -8.13 -8.38
C GLY A 175 -1.97 -8.45 -7.71
N GLU A 176 -1.13 -9.26 -8.36
CA GLU A 176 0.24 -9.59 -7.91
C GLU A 176 1.23 -8.56 -8.46
N LEU A 177 2.15 -8.08 -7.63
CA LEU A 177 3.08 -7.00 -7.95
C LEU A 177 4.49 -7.33 -7.48
N ILE A 178 5.47 -6.96 -8.30
CA ILE A 178 6.87 -6.92 -7.90
C ILE A 178 7.26 -5.47 -7.66
N PHE A 179 7.88 -5.24 -6.52
CA PHE A 179 8.42 -3.94 -6.14
C PHE A 179 9.95 -4.01 -6.10
N LYS A 180 10.59 -3.16 -6.90
CA LYS A 180 12.04 -2.93 -6.83
C LYS A 180 12.30 -1.55 -6.27
N PHE A 181 13.07 -1.50 -5.20
CA PHE A 181 13.47 -0.25 -4.57
C PHE A 181 14.91 0.10 -4.99
N TRP A 182 15.06 1.25 -5.63
CA TRP A 182 16.34 1.82 -6.03
C TRP A 182 16.62 3.12 -5.27
N TYR A 183 17.86 3.38 -4.91
CA TYR A 183 18.26 4.72 -4.47
C TYR A 183 18.77 5.52 -5.66
N LEU A 184 18.01 6.56 -6.02
CA LEU A 184 18.50 7.68 -6.83
C LEU A 184 18.54 8.87 -5.88
N LEU A 185 19.69 9.06 -5.22
CA LEU A 185 19.91 10.14 -4.25
C LEU A 185 19.26 11.47 -4.74
N PRO A 186 18.42 12.13 -3.92
CA PRO A 186 18.10 11.84 -2.52
C PRO A 186 16.85 10.97 -2.29
N LEU A 187 16.32 10.28 -3.32
CA LEU A 187 15.01 9.62 -3.27
C LEU A 187 15.07 8.11 -3.47
N CYS A 188 14.21 7.42 -2.74
CA CYS A 188 13.91 6.02 -2.98
C CYS A 188 12.89 5.94 -4.13
N VAL A 189 13.29 5.32 -5.24
CA VAL A 189 12.43 5.10 -6.40
C VAL A 189 11.84 3.70 -6.30
N ILE A 190 10.51 3.63 -6.25
CA ILE A 190 9.76 2.37 -6.25
C ILE A 190 9.36 2.08 -7.70
N GLU A 191 9.97 1.05 -8.27
CA GLU A 191 9.56 0.50 -9.56
C GLU A 191 8.56 -0.63 -9.31
N ILE A 192 7.35 -0.48 -9.84
CA ILE A 192 6.26 -1.45 -9.70
C ILE A 192 6.06 -2.13 -11.05
N SER A 193 6.18 -3.45 -11.08
CA SER A 193 5.88 -4.26 -12.27
C SER A 193 4.66 -5.15 -12.02
N HIS A 194 3.74 -5.20 -12.98
CA HIS A 194 2.60 -6.11 -13.00
C HIS A 194 2.96 -7.34 -13.85
N PHE A 195 2.37 -8.50 -13.53
CA PHE A 195 2.31 -9.66 -14.42
C PHE A 195 1.11 -9.58 -15.37
#